data_AF-Q3SUF9-F1
#
_entry.id   AF-Q3SUF9-F1
#
_cell.length_a   1.000
_cell.length_b   1.000
_cell.length_c   1.000
_cell.angle_alpha   90.00
_cell.angle_beta   90.00
_cell.angle_gamma   90.00
#
_symmetry.space_group_name_H-M   'P 1'
#
loop_
_entity.id
_entity.type
_entity.pdbx_description
1 polymer ?
#
loop_
_entity_poly.entity_id
_entity_poly.type
_entity_poly.pdbx_seq_one_letter_code
_entity_poly.pdbx_strand_id
1 'polypeptide(L)'
;MSKRLSGPLSPNEIEDRFEEAARTLRRLPDDKPQGYFNVWPAIVRTTWEIMAMERQPMKVWATPQSIDRMEECFAWLFWLEPEEARVVWLRAEGMRWKPICRRLGVSRATAWRWWATALIKISHRLHADDKPRMSKPRKQAS
;
A
#
# COMPACT_ATOMS: atom_id res chain seq x y z
N MET A 1 -15.06 12.99 -1.86
CA MET A 1 -14.07 13.98 -2.34
C MET A 1 -13.41 14.60 -1.12
N SER A 2 -12.30 14.01 -0.66
CA SER A 2 -11.56 14.52 0.49
C SER A 2 -10.55 15.55 0.01
N LYS A 3 -10.60 16.76 0.57
CA LYS A 3 -9.64 17.84 0.29
C LYS A 3 -8.24 17.30 0.56
N ARG A 4 -7.32 17.43 -0.40
CA ARG A 4 -5.88 17.36 -0.09
C ARG A 4 -5.59 18.53 0.86
N LEU A 5 -5.55 18.25 2.15
CA LEU A 5 -4.92 19.13 3.10
C LEU A 5 -3.43 19.08 2.73
N SER A 6 -2.95 20.16 2.12
CA SER A 6 -1.54 20.38 1.76
C SER A 6 -0.73 20.62 3.03
N GLY A 7 -0.76 19.64 3.93
CA GLY A 7 -0.08 19.66 5.20
C GLY A 7 0.72 18.38 5.41
N PRO A 8 1.62 18.39 6.40
CA PRO A 8 2.33 17.21 6.84
C PRO A 8 1.38 16.02 7.11
N LEU A 9 1.71 14.82 6.64
CA LEU A 9 0.86 13.64 6.84
C LEU A 9 0.74 13.32 8.33
N SER A 10 -0.49 13.36 8.84
CA SER A 10 -0.81 12.93 10.20
C SER A 10 -0.67 11.42 10.34
N PRO A 11 -0.46 10.89 11.57
CA PRO A 11 -0.37 9.44 11.80
C PRO A 11 -1.54 8.64 11.24
N ASN A 12 -2.76 9.18 11.30
CA ASN A 12 -3.95 8.52 10.74
C ASN A 12 -3.92 8.48 9.21
N GLU A 13 -3.49 9.55 8.55
CA GLU A 13 -3.34 9.56 7.09
C GLU A 13 -2.24 8.59 6.64
N ILE A 14 -1.17 8.44 7.44
CA ILE A 14 -0.12 7.44 7.19
C ILE A 14 -0.72 6.02 7.33
N GLU A 15 -1.54 5.75 8.34
CA GLU A 15 -2.27 4.47 8.46
C GLU A 15 -3.13 4.21 7.22
N ASP A 16 -3.91 5.20 6.77
CA ASP A 16 -4.76 5.08 5.58
C ASP A 16 -3.94 4.79 4.30
N ARG A 17 -2.76 5.41 4.17
CA ARG A 17 -1.84 5.15 3.05
C ARG A 17 -1.27 3.74 3.08
N PHE A 18 -0.88 3.24 4.25
CA PHE A 18 -0.47 1.85 4.39
C PHE A 18 -1.61 0.88 4.08
N GLU A 19 -2.85 1.20 4.49
CA GLU A 19 -4.01 0.38 4.14
C GLU A 19 -4.28 0.39 2.62
N GLU A 20 -4.17 1.55 1.97
CA GLU A 20 -4.23 1.67 0.49
C GLU A 20 -3.13 0.84 -0.17
N ALA A 21 -1.90 0.88 0.34
CA ALA A 21 -0.78 0.09 -0.15
C ALA A 21 -1.04 -1.42 -0.02
N ALA A 22 -1.52 -1.89 1.14
CA ALA A 22 -1.87 -3.30 1.35
C ALA A 22 -3.06 -3.77 0.49
N ARG A 23 -4.03 -2.89 0.21
CA ARG A 23 -5.11 -3.17 -0.76
C ARG A 23 -4.57 -3.26 -2.19
N THR A 24 -3.61 -2.41 -2.54
CA THR A 24 -2.97 -2.39 -3.86
C THR A 24 -2.14 -3.65 -4.10
N LEU A 25 -1.34 -4.06 -3.11
CA LEU A 25 -0.54 -5.28 -3.18
C LEU A 25 -1.41 -6.51 -3.46
N ARG A 26 -2.56 -6.64 -2.79
CA ARG A 26 -3.53 -7.73 -3.03
C ARG A 26 -4.13 -7.75 -4.44
N ARG A 27 -4.06 -6.64 -5.17
CA ARG A 27 -4.56 -6.53 -6.54
C ARG A 27 -3.48 -6.78 -7.58
N LEU A 28 -2.20 -6.85 -7.21
CA LEU A 28 -1.14 -7.14 -8.17
C LEU A 28 -1.32 -8.54 -8.78
N PRO A 29 -0.84 -8.75 -10.02
CA PRO A 29 -0.78 -10.09 -10.58
C PRO A 29 0.13 -10.97 -9.71
N ASP A 30 -0.33 -12.19 -9.43
CA ASP A 30 0.52 -13.18 -8.78
C ASP A 30 1.64 -13.53 -9.75
N ASP A 31 2.90 -13.43 -9.31
CA ASP A 31 4.04 -13.98 -10.04
C ASP A 31 4.08 -15.50 -9.84
N LYS A 32 3.15 -16.19 -10.51
CA LYS A 32 3.12 -17.64 -10.56
C LYS A 32 3.91 -18.06 -11.80
N PRO A 33 4.80 -19.08 -11.70
CA PRO A 33 5.43 -19.63 -12.88
C PRO A 33 4.34 -19.99 -13.89
N GLN A 34 4.57 -19.65 -15.16
CA GLN A 34 3.64 -19.92 -16.24
C GLN A 34 3.24 -21.40 -16.17
N GLY A 35 1.98 -21.66 -15.81
CA GLY A 35 1.48 -23.01 -15.65
C GLY A 35 1.35 -23.74 -16.99
N TYR A 36 0.57 -24.81 -17.02
CA TYR A 36 0.22 -25.46 -18.29
C TYR A 36 -0.50 -24.46 -19.20
N PHE A 37 0.12 -24.14 -20.34
CA PHE A 37 -0.53 -23.37 -21.39
C PHE A 37 -1.15 -24.33 -22.41
N ASN A 38 -2.29 -23.95 -22.97
CA ASN A 38 -2.93 -24.72 -24.03
C ASN A 38 -2.39 -24.25 -25.39
N VAL A 39 -1.97 -25.18 -26.26
CA VAL A 39 -1.54 -24.93 -27.64
C VAL A 39 -2.69 -24.93 -28.65
N TRP A 40 -3.90 -25.32 -28.24
CA TRP A 40 -5.07 -25.27 -29.11
C TRP A 40 -5.35 -23.82 -29.54
N PRO A 41 -5.76 -23.60 -30.80
CA PRO A 41 -6.16 -22.28 -31.26
C PRO A 41 -7.25 -21.68 -30.38
N ALA A 42 -7.24 -20.36 -30.23
CA ALA A 42 -8.32 -19.66 -29.54
C ALA A 42 -9.67 -19.98 -30.21
N ILE A 43 -10.64 -20.45 -29.43
CA ILE A 43 -12.00 -20.72 -29.94
C ILE A 43 -12.62 -19.38 -30.33
N VAL A 44 -12.77 -19.14 -31.63
CA VAL A 44 -13.45 -17.96 -32.16
C VAL A 44 -14.95 -18.15 -31.91
N ARG A 45 -15.53 -17.30 -31.06
CA ARG A 45 -16.96 -17.31 -30.75
C ARG A 45 -17.68 -16.14 -31.41
N THR A 46 -18.90 -16.40 -31.83
CA THR A 46 -19.83 -15.41 -32.38
C THR A 46 -20.34 -14.49 -31.27
N THR A 47 -20.75 -13.27 -31.62
CA THR A 47 -21.29 -12.28 -30.67
C THR A 47 -22.48 -12.83 -29.84
N TRP A 48 -23.37 -13.58 -30.49
CA TRP A 48 -24.51 -14.24 -29.84
C TRP A 48 -24.09 -15.25 -28.78
N GLU A 49 -23.03 -16.01 -29.04
CA GLU A 49 -22.50 -17.01 -28.11
C GLU A 49 -21.85 -16.34 -26.89
N ILE A 50 -21.11 -15.23 -27.10
CA ILE A 50 -20.52 -14.44 -26.01
C ILE A 50 -21.62 -13.81 -25.13
N MET A 51 -22.70 -13.31 -25.75
CA MET A 51 -23.83 -12.73 -25.00
C MET A 51 -24.60 -13.78 -24.19
N ALA A 52 -24.69 -15.01 -24.68
CA ALA A 52 -25.34 -16.13 -23.99
C ALA A 52 -24.49 -16.72 -22.84
N MET A 53 -23.20 -16.36 -22.74
CA MET A 53 -22.34 -16.81 -21.66
C MET A 53 -22.60 -16.08 -20.34
N GLU A 54 -22.36 -16.80 -19.24
CA GLU A 54 -22.32 -16.20 -17.92
C GLU A 54 -21.23 -15.14 -17.85
N ARG A 55 -21.57 -13.95 -17.35
CA ARG A 55 -20.60 -12.86 -17.20
C ARG A 55 -19.56 -13.25 -16.16
N GLN A 56 -18.34 -13.45 -16.61
CA GLN A 56 -17.21 -13.64 -15.70
C GLN A 56 -16.92 -12.33 -14.95
N PRO A 57 -16.66 -12.38 -13.64
CA PRO A 57 -16.31 -11.19 -12.87
C PRO A 57 -15.00 -10.60 -13.41
N MET A 58 -15.02 -9.33 -13.83
CA MET A 58 -13.82 -8.63 -14.29
C MET A 58 -12.89 -8.40 -13.09
N LYS A 59 -11.65 -8.88 -13.19
CA LYS A 59 -10.62 -8.59 -12.20
C LYS A 59 -10.12 -7.15 -12.41
N VAL A 60 -10.31 -6.29 -11.41
CA VAL A 60 -9.80 -4.92 -11.43
C VAL A 60 -8.36 -4.92 -10.94
N TRP A 61 -7.43 -4.61 -11.84
CA TRP A 61 -6.01 -4.47 -11.52
C TRP A 61 -5.71 -3.15 -10.79
N ALA A 62 -4.56 -3.09 -10.12
CA ALA A 62 -4.05 -1.85 -9.55
C ALA A 62 -3.75 -0.82 -10.66
N THR A 63 -4.00 0.46 -10.40
CA THR A 63 -3.62 1.54 -11.32
C THR A 63 -2.14 1.89 -11.13
N PRO A 64 -1.42 2.38 -12.16
CA PRO A 64 -0.03 2.80 -12.03
C PRO A 64 0.19 3.77 -10.84
N GLN A 65 -0.69 4.75 -10.67
CA GLN A 65 -0.58 5.72 -9.57
C GLN A 65 -0.82 5.11 -8.18
N SER A 66 -1.54 3.98 -8.08
CA SER A 66 -1.65 3.23 -6.82
C SER A 66 -0.38 2.44 -6.52
N ILE A 67 0.30 1.94 -7.56
CA ILE A 67 1.58 1.24 -7.43
C ILE A 67 2.66 2.22 -6.98
N ASP A 68 2.77 3.39 -7.62
CA ASP A 68 3.76 4.42 -7.22
C ASP A 68 3.60 4.82 -5.74
N ARG A 69 2.36 5.01 -5.29
CA ARG A 69 2.05 5.36 -3.89
C ARG A 69 2.33 4.20 -2.92
N MET A 70 2.15 2.96 -3.36
CA MET A 70 2.49 1.78 -2.58
C MET A 70 4.01 1.63 -2.44
N GLU A 71 4.77 1.85 -3.52
CA GLU A 71 6.23 1.84 -3.50
C GLU A 71 6.80 2.92 -2.58
N GLU A 72 6.20 4.11 -2.58
CA GLU A 72 6.52 5.17 -1.60
C GLU A 72 6.32 4.69 -0.16
N CYS A 73 5.23 3.97 0.15
CA CYS A 73 5.00 3.41 1.47
C CYS A 73 6.04 2.34 1.85
N PHE A 74 6.50 1.53 0.89
CA PHE A 74 7.58 0.57 1.13
C PHE A 74 8.89 1.26 1.44
N ALA A 75 9.20 2.38 0.78
CA ALA A 75 10.36 3.21 1.10
C ALA A 75 10.35 3.66 2.57
N TRP A 76 9.18 4.00 3.12
CA TRP A 76 9.05 4.42 4.52
C TRP A 76 9.31 3.30 5.53
N LEU A 77 9.01 2.04 5.18
CA LEU A 77 9.28 0.90 6.06
C LEU A 77 10.77 0.72 6.31
N PHE A 78 11.64 1.09 5.36
CA PHE A 78 13.10 1.01 5.55
C PHE A 78 13.65 2.02 6.55
N TRP A 79 12.86 3.00 7.01
CA TRP A 79 13.27 3.93 8.05
C TRP A 79 13.02 3.41 9.47
N LEU A 80 12.30 2.31 9.59
CA LEU A 80 11.85 1.74 10.86
C LEU A 80 12.71 0.56 11.29
N GLU A 81 12.65 0.26 12.59
CA GLU A 81 13.20 -1.01 13.08
C GLU A 81 12.37 -2.19 12.54
N PRO A 82 12.98 -3.38 12.35
CA PRO A 82 12.29 -4.53 11.75
C PRO A 82 10.99 -4.92 12.46
N GLU A 83 10.94 -4.83 13.80
CA GLU A 83 9.75 -5.13 14.60
C GLU A 83 8.64 -4.10 14.37
N GLU A 84 9.00 -2.82 14.32
CA GLU A 84 8.09 -1.71 14.05
C GLU A 84 7.47 -1.84 12.67
N ALA A 85 8.30 -2.08 11.64
CA ALA A 85 7.87 -2.30 10.27
C ALA A 85 6.90 -3.48 10.15
N ARG A 86 7.21 -4.60 10.83
CA ARG A 86 6.33 -5.79 10.85
C ARG A 86 4.97 -5.49 11.46
N VAL A 87 4.90 -4.78 12.58
CA VAL A 87 3.61 -4.43 13.20
C VAL A 87 2.79 -3.53 12.29
N VAL A 88 3.41 -2.49 11.73
CA VAL A 88 2.74 -1.55 10.81
C VAL A 88 2.16 -2.29 9.61
N TRP A 89 2.95 -3.16 8.99
CA TRP A 89 2.49 -3.91 7.83
C TRP A 89 1.36 -4.89 8.16
N LEU A 90 1.47 -5.66 9.24
CA LEU A 90 0.40 -6.57 9.67
C LEU A 90 -0.89 -5.83 10.00
N ARG A 91 -0.78 -4.63 10.57
CA ARG A 91 -1.93 -3.76 10.85
C ARG A 91 -2.57 -3.27 9.54
N ALA A 92 -1.76 -2.88 8.56
CA ALA A 92 -2.17 -2.43 7.24
C ALA A 92 -2.88 -3.52 6.41
N GLU A 93 -2.46 -4.79 6.56
CA GLU A 93 -3.15 -5.94 5.97
C GLU A 93 -4.59 -6.15 6.53
N GLY A 94 -4.95 -5.43 7.59
CA GLY A 94 -6.25 -5.53 8.26
C GLY A 94 -6.28 -6.58 9.36
N MET A 95 -5.13 -7.04 9.85
CA MET A 95 -5.07 -8.03 10.92
C MET A 95 -5.52 -7.43 12.26
N ARG A 96 -6.30 -8.19 13.03
CA ARG A 96 -6.69 -7.81 14.40
C ARG A 96 -5.46 -7.87 15.34
N TRP A 97 -5.46 -7.04 16.39
CA TRP A 97 -4.35 -6.97 17.36
C TRP A 97 -3.97 -8.32 18.00
N LYS A 98 -4.94 -9.16 18.38
CA LYS A 98 -4.67 -10.44 19.06
C LYS A 98 -3.82 -11.39 18.20
N PRO A 99 -4.16 -11.65 16.92
CA PRO A 99 -3.28 -12.37 15.99
C PRO A 99 -1.89 -11.74 15.82
N ILE A 100 -1.80 -10.41 15.69
CA ILE A 100 -0.51 -9.70 15.55
C ILE A 100 0.39 -9.99 16.75
N CYS A 101 -0.14 -9.85 17.97
CA CYS A 101 0.58 -10.12 19.20
C CYS A 101 1.07 -11.58 19.26
N ARG A 102 0.23 -12.53 18.85
CA ARG A 102 0.60 -13.96 18.79
C ARG A 102 1.72 -14.22 17.77
N ARG A 103 1.68 -13.59 16.60
CA ARG A 103 2.68 -13.77 15.54
C ARG A 103 4.03 -13.17 15.90
N LEU A 104 4.02 -12.05 16.63
CA LEU A 104 5.23 -11.35 17.04
C LEU A 104 5.76 -11.82 18.41
N GLY A 105 4.99 -12.60 19.17
CA GLY A 105 5.38 -13.08 20.50
C GLY A 105 5.43 -11.98 21.57
N VAL A 106 4.67 -10.89 21.41
CA VAL A 106 4.71 -9.72 22.31
C VAL A 106 3.36 -9.40 22.93
N SER A 107 3.40 -8.65 24.04
CA SER A 107 2.20 -8.12 24.67
C SER A 107 1.49 -7.09 23.77
N ARG A 108 0.18 -6.92 23.96
CA ARG A 108 -0.61 -5.91 23.24
C ARG A 108 -0.09 -4.49 23.42
N ALA A 109 0.33 -4.14 24.65
CA ALA A 109 0.85 -2.82 24.94
C ALA A 109 2.17 -2.55 24.21
N THR A 110 3.03 -3.56 24.08
CA THR A 110 4.29 -3.47 23.33
C THR A 110 4.03 -3.29 21.84
N ALA A 111 3.16 -4.12 21.24
CA ALA A 111 2.82 -4.01 19.82
C ALA A 111 2.19 -2.65 19.50
N TRP A 112 1.29 -2.15 20.35
CA TRP A 112 0.69 -0.83 20.17
C TRP A 112 1.73 0.30 20.26
N ARG A 113 2.67 0.23 21.21
CA ARG A 113 3.76 1.20 21.32
C ARG A 113 4.64 1.21 20.06
N TRP A 114 5.07 0.04 19.59
CA TRP A 114 5.85 -0.07 18.34
C TRP A 114 5.12 0.54 17.15
N TRP A 115 3.83 0.22 17.00
CA TRP A 115 3.00 0.80 15.94
C TRP A 115 2.90 2.32 16.02
N ALA A 116 2.57 2.86 17.20
CA ALA A 116 2.42 4.31 17.39
C ALA A 116 3.76 5.05 17.18
N THR A 117 4.85 4.52 17.74
CA THR A 117 6.20 5.06 17.55
C THR A 117 6.62 5.04 16.08
N ALA A 118 6.30 3.98 15.34
CA ALA A 118 6.59 3.88 13.91
C ALA A 118 5.90 4.98 13.08
N LEU A 119 4.60 5.20 13.30
CA LEU A 119 3.86 6.25 12.59
C LEU A 119 4.39 7.65 12.92
N ILE A 120 4.75 7.89 14.18
CA ILE A 120 5.35 9.15 14.63
C ILE A 120 6.73 9.36 13.95
N LYS A 121 7.58 8.33 13.90
CA LYS A 121 8.89 8.38 13.22
C LYS A 121 8.74 8.73 11.74
N ILE A 122 7.83 8.08 11.03
CA ILE A 122 7.57 8.36 9.61
C ILE A 122 7.08 9.80 9.44
N SER A 123 6.10 10.23 10.22
CA SER A 123 5.57 11.60 10.19
C SER A 123 6.69 12.63 10.38
N HIS A 124 7.52 12.49 11.42
CA HIS A 124 8.65 13.39 11.65
C HIS A 124 9.64 13.43 10.49
N ARG A 125 9.93 12.29 9.87
CA ARG A 125 10.87 12.22 8.75
C ARG A 125 10.32 12.87 7.49
N LEU A 126 9.04 12.64 7.18
CA LEU A 126 8.36 13.32 6.07
C LEU A 126 8.34 14.84 6.27
N HIS A 127 8.16 15.32 7.50
CA HIS A 127 8.21 16.76 7.80
C HIS A 127 9.62 17.31 7.60
N ALA A 128 10.65 16.54 7.96
CA ALA A 128 12.04 16.92 7.77
C ALA A 128 12.41 16.99 6.28
N ASP A 129 11.87 16.10 5.43
CA ASP A 129 12.10 16.09 3.98
C ASP A 129 11.35 17.21 3.24
N ASP A 130 10.21 17.68 3.77
CA ASP A 130 9.44 18.78 3.17
C ASP A 130 10.03 20.17 3.47
N LYS A 131 10.57 20.36 4.68
CA LYS A 131 11.23 21.60 5.11
C LYS A 131 12.29 22.16 4.11
N PRO A 132 13.23 21.37 3.56
CA PRO A 132 14.20 21.86 2.58
C PRO A 132 13.61 22.14 1.20
N ARG A 133 12.46 21.56 0.84
CA ARG A 133 11.75 21.87 -0.42
C ARG A 133 11.14 23.27 -0.36
N MET A 134 10.60 23.64 0.81
CA MET A 134 9.98 24.95 1.03
C MET A 134 11.00 26.10 1.17
N SER A 135 12.20 25.84 1.69
CA SER A 135 13.19 26.89 2.00
C SER A 135 14.00 27.39 0.80
N LYS A 136 13.96 26.72 -0.37
CA LYS A 136 14.63 27.20 -1.58
C LYS A 136 13.77 28.26 -2.29
N PRO A 137 14.16 29.55 -2.33
CA PRO A 137 13.46 30.52 -3.16
C PRO A 137 13.67 30.15 -4.63
N ARG A 138 12.56 30.01 -5.37
CA ARG A 138 12.56 29.84 -6.82
C ARG A 138 13.10 31.15 -7.41
N LYS A 139 14.41 31.21 -7.70
CA LYS A 139 15.02 32.37 -8.39
C LYS A 139 14.21 32.64 -9.66
N GLN A 140 13.47 33.74 -9.68
CA GLN A 140 12.80 34.22 -10.88
C GLN A 140 13.91 34.73 -11.79
N ALA A 141 14.11 34.07 -12.93
CA ALA A 141 14.96 34.59 -13.98
C ALA A 141 14.24 35.79 -14.59
N SER A 142 14.82 36.98 -14.42
CA SER A 142 14.47 38.21 -15.17
C SER A 142 15.31 38.28 -16.43
#